data_AF-A0A3B8VK74-F1
#
_entry.id   AF-A0A3B8VK74-F1
#
_cell.length_a   1.000
_cell.length_b   1.000
_cell.length_c   1.000
_cell.angle_alpha   90.00
_cell.angle_beta   90.00
_cell.angle_gamma   90.00
#
_symmetry.space_group_name_H-M   'P 1'
#
loop_
_entity.id
_entity.type
_entity.pdbx_description
1 polymer ?
#
loop_
_entity_poly.entity_id
_entity_poly.type
_entity_poly.pdbx_seq_one_letter_code
_entity_poly.pdbx_strand_id
1 'polypeptide(L)' 'DAPGILYETLGELAKRNINLVKIESRPDRRSLGRYVFLIDLEGHREDDHVQAALEGMRSRSSMFKILGSYPMAVNSSP' A
#
# COMPACT_ATOMS: atom_id res chain seq x y z
N ASP A 1 9.75 8.04 -12.30
CA ASP A 1 8.36 8.43 -12.51
C ASP A 1 8.01 8.06 -13.94
N ALA A 2 6.94 7.31 -14.13
CA ALA A 2 6.48 6.85 -15.43
C ALA A 2 4.97 6.54 -15.33
N PRO A 3 4.20 6.79 -16.40
CA PRO A 3 2.80 6.39 -16.47
C PRO A 3 2.64 4.91 -16.13
N GLY A 4 1.62 4.58 -15.33
CA GLY A 4 1.28 3.19 -15.00
C GLY A 4 1.95 2.60 -13.76
N ILE A 5 3.01 3.21 -13.20
CA ILE A 5 3.71 2.68 -12.01
C ILE A 5 2.76 2.43 -10.84
N LEU A 6 1.86 3.36 -10.54
CA LEU A 6 0.89 3.19 -9.46
C LEU A 6 -0.07 2.04 -9.75
N TYR A 7 -0.57 1.95 -10.98
CA TYR A 7 -1.48 0.87 -11.41
C TYR A 7 -0.82 -0.50 -11.24
N GLU A 8 0.42 -0.66 -11.71
CA GLU A 8 1.15 -1.92 -11.57
C GLU A 8 1.44 -2.26 -10.11
N THR A 9 1.74 -1.26 -9.28
CA THR A 9 1.99 -1.44 -7.85
C THR A 9 0.74 -1.91 -7.13
N LEU A 10 -0.39 -1.24 -7.32
CA LEU A 10 -1.68 -1.64 -6.74
C LEU A 10 -2.18 -2.97 -7.34
N GLY A 11 -1.76 -3.30 -8.55
CA GLY A 11 -2.03 -4.59 -9.18
C GLY A 11 -1.50 -5.80 -8.37
N GLU A 12 -0.47 -5.62 -7.55
CA GLU A 12 0.00 -6.70 -6.65
C GLU A 12 -1.01 -7.07 -5.57
N LEU A 13 -1.83 -6.10 -5.13
CA LEU A 13 -2.95 -6.34 -4.22
C LEU A 13 -4.10 -7.04 -4.94
N ALA A 14 -4.47 -6.54 -6.13
CA ALA A 14 -5.58 -7.08 -6.92
C ALA A 14 -5.36 -8.54 -7.30
N LYS A 15 -4.15 -8.92 -7.72
CA LYS A 15 -3.79 -10.32 -8.05
C LYS A 15 -4.01 -11.30 -6.89
N ARG A 16 -4.03 -10.81 -5.65
CA ARG A 16 -4.12 -11.61 -4.42
C ARG A 16 -5.41 -11.35 -3.65
N ASN A 17 -6.36 -10.63 -4.27
CA ASN A 17 -7.64 -10.28 -3.67
C ASN A 17 -7.52 -9.59 -2.30
N ILE A 18 -6.52 -8.73 -2.14
CA ILE A 18 -6.30 -7.94 -0.92
C ILE A 18 -7.09 -6.63 -1.03
N ASN A 19 -7.94 -6.37 -0.04
CA ASN A 19 -8.74 -5.16 -0.02
C ASN A 19 -7.88 -3.93 0.31
N LEU A 20 -8.06 -2.85 -0.45
CA LEU A 20 -7.42 -1.56 -0.23
C LEU A 20 -8.40 -0.67 0.56
N VAL A 21 -8.06 -0.34 1.80
CA VAL A 21 -8.91 0.44 2.70
C VAL A 21 -8.70 1.94 2.50
N LYS A 22 -7.45 2.35 2.25
CA LYS A 22 -7.09 3.75 2.05
C LYS A 22 -5.98 3.89 1.03
N ILE A 23 -6.08 4.94 0.21
CA ILE A 23 -4.97 5.44 -0.60
C ILE A 23 -4.97 6.98 -0.58
N GLU A 24 -3.82 7.57 -0.24
CA GLU A 24 -3.65 9.01 -0.18
C GLU A 24 -2.32 9.42 -0.80
N SER A 25 -2.35 10.29 -1.81
CA SER A 25 -1.14 10.90 -2.37
C SER A 25 -0.67 12.07 -1.52
N ARG A 26 0.62 12.14 -1.20
CA ARG A 26 1.25 13.29 -0.55
C ARG A 26 2.41 13.78 -1.41
N PRO A 27 2.57 15.10 -1.59
CA PRO A 27 3.76 15.64 -2.24
C PRO A 27 4.99 15.35 -1.38
N ASP A 28 6.07 14.90 -2.01
CA ASP A 28 7.38 14.84 -1.38
C ASP A 28 7.87 16.28 -1.12
N ARG A 29 8.04 16.64 0.15
CA ARG A 29 8.49 17.97 0.58
C ARG A 29 9.85 18.37 0.00
N ARG A 30 10.63 17.41 -0.53
CA ARG A 30 12.01 17.62 -1.01
C ARG A 30 12.13 17.92 -2.50
N SER A 31 11.10 17.68 -3.31
CA SER A 31 11.17 17.89 -4.77
C SER A 31 9.81 18.04 -5.41
N LEU A 32 9.65 19.06 -6.25
CA LEU A 32 8.48 19.23 -7.12
C LEU A 32 8.32 17.97 -8.00
N GLY A 33 7.11 17.43 -8.07
CA GLY A 33 6.74 16.32 -8.96
C GLY A 33 6.94 14.91 -8.40
N ARG A 34 7.47 14.73 -7.18
CA ARG A 34 7.46 13.40 -6.51
C ARG A 34 6.29 13.28 -5.55
N TYR A 35 5.64 12.12 -5.59
CA TYR A 35 4.55 11.77 -4.69
C TYR A 35 4.92 10.52 -3.89
N VAL A 36 4.52 10.50 -2.63
CA VAL A 36 4.44 9.27 -1.85
C VAL A 36 2.98 8.91 -1.67
N PHE A 37 2.68 7.62 -1.71
CA PHE A 37 1.34 7.11 -1.44
C PHE A 37 1.33 6.48 -0.05
N LEU A 38 0.41 6.94 0.81
CA LEU A 38 0.06 6.23 2.02
C LEU A 38 -1.07 5.28 1.69
N ILE A 39 -0.90 4.02 2.06
CA ILE A 39 -1.79 2.93 1.72
C ILE A 39 -2.12 2.15 2.98
N ASP A 40 -3.41 1.96 3.24
CA ASP A 40 -3.92 1.00 4.22
C ASP A 40 -4.64 -0.12 3.46
N LEU A 41 -4.41 -1.37 3.89
CA LEU A 41 -4.99 -2.58 3.29
C LEU A 41 -5.48 -3.52 4.39
N GLU A 42 -6.37 -4.42 4.04
CA GLU A 42 -6.81 -5.48 4.95
C GLU A 42 -5.80 -6.63 4.99
N GLY A 43 -5.56 -7.15 6.20
CA GLY A 43 -4.63 -8.25 6.46
C GLY A 43 -3.43 -7.84 7.31
N HIS A 44 -2.69 -8.84 7.78
CA HIS A 44 -1.49 -8.66 8.57
C HIS A 44 -0.23 -8.86 7.71
N ARG A 45 0.83 -8.11 7.98
CA ARG A 45 2.10 -8.23 7.20
C ARG A 45 2.78 -9.61 7.30
N GLU A 46 2.37 -10.42 8.27
CA GLU A 46 2.85 -11.79 8.48
C GLU A 46 1.96 -12.83 7.79
N ASP A 47 0.82 -12.42 7.20
CA ASP A 47 0.03 -13.31 6.38
C ASP A 47 0.75 -13.53 5.04
N ASP A 48 0.96 -14.79 4.64
CA ASP A 48 1.74 -15.14 3.44
C ASP A 48 1.30 -14.37 2.18
N HIS A 49 -0.01 -14.25 1.97
CA HIS A 49 -0.57 -13.56 0.80
C HIS A 49 -0.31 -12.04 0.84
N VAL A 50 -0.37 -11.42 2.03
CA VAL A 50 -0.06 -10.00 2.22
C VAL A 50 1.43 -9.77 2.06
N GLN A 51 2.27 -10.62 2.65
CA GLN A 51 3.72 -10.52 2.53
C GLN A 51 4.15 -10.57 1.05
N ALA A 52 3.63 -11.51 0.27
CA ALA A 52 3.91 -11.62 -1.15
C ALA A 52 3.46 -10.38 -1.95
N ALA A 53 2.35 -9.74 -1.57
CA ALA A 53 1.91 -8.48 -2.15
C ALA A 53 2.86 -7.32 -1.80
N LEU A 54 3.25 -7.20 -0.53
CA LEU A 54 4.15 -6.16 -0.05
C LEU A 54 5.53 -6.25 -0.72
N GLU A 55 6.04 -7.46 -0.94
CA GLU A 55 7.29 -7.70 -1.69
C GLU A 55 7.15 -7.29 -3.16
N GLY A 56 6.04 -7.64 -3.80
CA GLY A 56 5.72 -7.20 -5.16
C GLY A 56 5.69 -5.67 -5.28
N MET A 57 5.01 -4.99 -4.34
CA MET A 57 4.94 -3.53 -4.30
C MET A 57 6.32 -2.90 -4.06
N ARG A 58 7.10 -3.45 -3.13
CA ARG A 58 8.46 -2.99 -2.82
C ARG A 58 9.36 -3.03 -4.06
N SER A 59 9.29 -4.10 -4.86
CA SER A 59 10.12 -4.24 -6.06
C SER A 59 9.86 -3.14 -7.13
N ARG A 60 8.68 -2.52 -7.10
CA ARG A 60 8.25 -1.46 -8.02
C ARG A 60 8.42 -0.04 -7.45
N SER A 61 8.82 0.07 -6.19
CA SER A 61 8.87 1.35 -5.47
C SER A 61 10.32 1.77 -5.22
N SER A 62 10.66 3.03 -5.49
CA SER A 62 11.98 3.58 -5.15
C SER A 62 12.17 3.79 -3.64
N MET A 63 11.07 3.90 -2.91
CA MET A 63 11.00 3.93 -1.45
C MET A 63 9.80 3.11 -1.00
N PHE A 64 10.00 2.24 -0.01
CA PHE A 64 8.92 1.45 0.57
C PHE A 64 9.12 1.32 2.07
N LYS A 65 8.09 1.67 2.85
CA LYS A 65 8.13 1.59 4.31
C LYS A 65 6.83 1.03 4.84
N ILE A 66 6.94 -0.05 5.61
CA ILE A 66 5.82 -0.57 6.41
C ILE A 66 5.76 0.25 7.69
N LEU A 67 4.62 0.90 7.96
CA LEU A 67 4.41 1.66 9.19
C LEU A 67 3.97 0.76 10.35
N GLY A 68 3.28 -0.33 10.06
CA GLY A 68 2.88 -1.34 11.02
C GLY A 68 1.67 -2.13 10.54
N SER A 69 1.25 -3.07 11.38
CA SER A 69 -0.06 -3.72 11.30
C SER A 69 -0.75 -3.48 12.63
N TYR A 70 -2.03 -3.14 12.61
CA TYR A 70 -2.80 -2.78 13.80
C TYR A 70 -4.19 -3.43 13.75
N PRO A 71 -4.83 -3.69 14.90
CA PRO A 71 -6.18 -4.25 14.93
C PRO A 71 -7.17 -3.34 14.21
N MET A 72 -8.03 -3.92 13.39
CA MET A 72 -9.13 -3.18 12.78
C MET A 72 -10.06 -2.64 13.87
N ALA A 73 -10.48 -1.39 13.74
CA ALA A 73 -11.48 -0.82 14.64
C ALA A 73 -12.78 -1.61 14.48
N VAL A 74 -13.19 -2.31 15.54
CA VAL A 74 -14.53 -2.90 15.62
C VAL A 74 -15.51 -1.75 15.76
N ASN A 75 -16.28 -1.50 14.70
CA ASN A 75 -17.35 -0.53 14.76
C ASN A 75 -18.50 -1.16 15.56
N SER A 76 -18.45 -1.03 16.89
CA SER A 76 -19.57 -1.37 17.76
C SER A 76 -20.61 -0.26 17.66
N SER A 77 -21.33 -0.20 16.52
CA SER A 77 -22.61 0.48 16.48
C SER A 77 -23.67 -0.45 17.10
N PRO A 78 -24.47 0.01 18.07
CA PRO A 78 -25.56 -0.76 18.66
C PRO A 78 -26.69 -1.06 17.65
#